data_AF-A0A0S7ZCW0-F1
#
_entry.id   AF-A0A0S7ZCW0-F1
#
_cell.length_a   1.000
_cell.length_b   1.000
_cell.length_c   1.000
_cell.angle_alpha   90.00
_cell.angle_beta   90.00
_cell.angle_gamma   90.00
#
_symmetry.space_group_name_H-M   'P 1'
#
loop_
_entity.id
_entity.type
_entity.pdbx_description
1 polymer ?
#
loop_
_entity_poly.entity_id
_entity_poly.type
_entity_poly.pdbx_seq_one_letter_code
_entity_poly.pdbx_strand_id
1 'polypeptide(L)' 'IASTQTVENIRRFLEVNTLNYMTIEGLSTAVGKSLDSLCYACFNGDYPVPVLEEGGEGKMLLEDYRVMEM' A
#
# COMPACT_ATOMS: atom_id res chain seq x y z
N ILE A 1 -5.07 2.50 7.94
CA ILE A 1 -6.52 2.21 7.96
C ILE A 1 -6.82 0.92 7.19
N ALA A 2 -6.56 0.86 5.88
CA ALA A 2 -6.85 -0.31 5.03
C ALA A 2 -5.96 -1.54 5.31
N SER A 3 -4.82 -1.36 5.99
CA SER A 3 -3.93 -2.45 6.38
C SER A 3 -4.54 -3.42 7.40
N THR A 4 -5.54 -3.00 8.18
CA THR A 4 -6.09 -3.78 9.30
C THR A 4 -7.62 -3.75 9.39
N GLN A 5 -8.29 -2.96 8.57
CA GLN A 5 -9.73 -2.76 8.64
C GLN A 5 -10.43 -3.24 7.37
N THR A 6 -11.63 -3.80 7.54
CA THR A 6 -12.52 -4.09 6.42
C THR A 6 -13.08 -2.81 5.79
N VAL A 7 -13.55 -2.88 4.55
CA VAL A 7 -14.18 -1.74 3.85
C VAL A 7 -15.34 -1.15 4.67
N GLU A 8 -16.17 -1.99 5.28
CA GLU A 8 -17.30 -1.52 6.11
C GLU A 8 -16.83 -0.81 7.38
N ASN A 9 -15.77 -1.30 8.04
CA ASN A 9 -15.21 -0.62 9.20
C ASN A 9 -14.65 0.75 8.83
N ILE A 10 -13.97 0.85 7.68
CA ILE A 10 -13.45 2.13 7.17
C ILE A 10 -14.60 3.08 6.86
N ARG A 11 -15.66 2.61 6.19
CA ARG A 11 -16.86 3.41 5.89
C ARG A 11 -17.49 4.00 7.16
N ARG A 12 -17.65 3.16 8.20
CA ARG A 12 -18.19 3.59 9.51
C ARG A 12 -17.27 4.58 10.19
N PHE A 13 -15.96 4.31 10.22
CA PHE A 13 -14.96 5.20 10.80
C PHE A 13 -14.94 6.58 10.15
N LEU A 14 -15.13 6.65 8.82
CA LEU A 14 -15.21 7.90 8.07
C LEU A 14 -16.58 8.59 8.15
N GLU A 15 -17.59 7.95 8.77
CA GLU A 15 -18.97 8.47 8.89
C GLU A 15 -19.65 8.82 7.55
N VAL A 16 -19.32 8.09 6.49
CA VAL A 16 -19.90 8.29 5.15
C VAL A 16 -21.00 7.28 4.83
N ASN A 17 -22.00 7.68 4.02
CA ASN A 17 -23.07 6.77 3.60
C ASN A 17 -22.56 5.61 2.73
N THR A 18 -21.59 5.87 1.85
CA THR A 18 -21.04 4.89 0.91
C THR A 18 -19.52 5.05 0.79
N LEU A 19 -18.83 3.93 0.59
CA LEU A 19 -17.40 3.89 0.31
C LEU A 19 -17.15 2.86 -0.81
N ASN A 20 -16.32 3.21 -1.77
CA ASN A 20 -15.87 2.28 -2.81
C ASN A 20 -14.38 2.49 -3.09
N TYR A 21 -13.68 1.41 -3.42
CA TYR A 21 -12.28 1.45 -3.82
C TYR A 21 -12.15 1.35 -5.35
N MET A 22 -11.13 1.98 -5.90
CA MET A 22 -10.75 1.81 -7.31
C MET A 22 -10.08 0.44 -7.48
N THR A 23 -10.36 -0.24 -8.60
CA THR A 23 -9.66 -1.48 -8.94
C THR A 23 -8.25 -1.18 -9.48
N ILE A 24 -7.36 -2.17 -9.46
CA ILE A 24 -6.00 -2.03 -9.99
C ILE A 24 -6.05 -1.75 -11.52
N GLU A 25 -6.96 -2.39 -12.23
CA GLU A 25 -7.17 -2.18 -13.67
C GLU A 25 -7.67 -0.75 -13.95
N GLY A 26 -8.59 -0.24 -13.13
CA GLY A 26 -9.06 1.12 -13.22
C GLY A 26 -7.95 2.14 -12.98
N LEU A 27 -7.08 1.87 -12.00
CA LEU A 27 -5.91 2.70 -11.71
C LEU A 27 -4.91 2.70 -12.88
N SER A 28 -4.58 1.52 -13.42
CA SER A 28 -3.70 1.38 -14.60
C SER A 28 -4.23 2.18 -15.79
N THR A 29 -5.53 2.09 -16.03
CA THR A 29 -6.22 2.81 -17.10
C THR A 29 -6.14 4.32 -16.89
N ALA A 30 -6.39 4.81 -15.68
CA ALA A 30 -6.32 6.23 -15.36
C ALA A 30 -4.91 6.83 -15.51
N VAL A 31 -3.87 6.05 -15.21
CA VAL A 31 -2.47 6.44 -15.41
C VAL A 31 -2.06 6.37 -16.90
N GLY A 32 -2.78 5.61 -17.73
CA GLY A 32 -2.47 5.45 -19.15
C GLY A 32 -1.24 4.55 -19.40
N LYS A 33 -1.00 3.60 -18.51
CA LYS A 33 0.11 2.64 -18.56
C LYS A 33 -0.41 1.22 -18.42
N SER A 34 0.30 0.25 -18.96
CA SER A 34 -0.06 -1.17 -18.86
C SER A 34 0.19 -1.73 -17.46
N LEU A 35 -0.56 -2.76 -17.07
CA LEU A 35 -0.49 -3.38 -15.74
C LEU A 35 0.90 -3.95 -15.41
N ASP A 36 1.67 -4.36 -16.40
CA ASP A 36 3.02 -4.91 -16.25
C ASP A 36 4.10 -3.82 -16.15
N SER A 37 3.76 -2.55 -16.37
CA SER A 37 4.73 -1.44 -16.37
C SER A 37 4.81 -0.65 -15.07
N LEU A 38 3.97 -0.99 -14.08
CA LEU A 38 3.85 -0.30 -12.80
C LEU A 38 3.91 -1.29 -11.63
N CYS A 39 4.41 -0.83 -10.49
CA CYS A 39 4.40 -1.59 -9.24
C CYS A 39 3.07 -1.37 -8.50
N TYR A 40 2.40 -2.46 -8.11
CA TYR A 40 1.14 -2.44 -7.36
C TYR A 40 1.24 -3.05 -5.95
N ALA A 41 2.46 -3.29 -5.47
CA ALA A 41 2.72 -3.99 -4.22
C ALA A 41 2.02 -3.36 -2.99
N CYS A 42 1.81 -2.04 -2.99
CA CYS A 42 1.05 -1.36 -1.93
C CYS A 42 -0.43 -1.80 -1.85
N PHE A 43 -0.97 -2.38 -2.91
CA PHE A 43 -2.37 -2.82 -3.02
C PHE A 43 -2.52 -4.34 -2.95
N ASN A 44 -1.61 -5.10 -3.59
CA ASN A 44 -1.71 -6.55 -3.71
C ASN A 44 -0.59 -7.34 -2.99
N GLY A 45 0.42 -6.65 -2.45
CA GLY A 45 1.57 -7.28 -1.79
C GLY A 45 2.59 -7.93 -2.73
N ASP A 46 2.41 -7.86 -4.05
CA ASP A 46 3.32 -8.46 -5.03
C ASP A 46 4.46 -7.49 -5.35
N TYR A 47 5.56 -7.61 -4.60
CA TYR A 47 6.75 -6.78 -4.77
C TYR A 47 7.62 -7.31 -5.91
N PRO A 48 7.96 -6.49 -6.93
CA PRO A 48 8.83 -6.92 -8.02
C PRO A 48 10.29 -7.12 -7.59
N VAL A 49 10.66 -6.61 -6.41
CA VAL A 49 11.97 -6.79 -5.80
C VAL A 49 11.81 -7.72 -4.60
N PRO A 50 12.58 -8.82 -4.52
CA PRO A 50 12.49 -9.75 -3.41
C PRO A 50 12.96 -9.11 -2.10
N VAL A 51 12.31 -9.46 -1.01
CA VAL A 51 12.77 -9.08 0.33
C VAL A 51 13.87 -10.07 0.74
N LEU A 52 15.05 -9.57 1.06
CA LEU A 52 16.14 -10.37 1.62
C LEU A 52 15.85 -10.60 3.10
N GLU A 53 15.45 -11.81 3.48
CA GLU A 53 15.15 -12.15 4.89
C GLU A 53 16.42 -12.45 5.72
N GLU A 54 17.55 -12.68 5.06
CA GLU A 54 18.82 -12.99 5.71
C GLU A 54 19.61 -11.70 5.99
N GLY A 55 19.72 -11.32 7.27
CA GLY A 55 20.61 -10.23 7.72
C GLY A 55 19.93 -9.03 8.38
N GLY A 56 19.07 -9.27 9.38
CA GLY A 56 18.85 -8.37 10.52
C GLY A 56 18.10 -7.05 10.31
N GLU A 57 18.07 -6.49 9.10
CA GLU A 57 17.52 -5.15 8.86
C GLU A 57 16.54 -5.18 7.68
N GLY A 58 15.39 -5.82 7.90
CA GLY A 58 14.29 -5.91 6.92
C GLY A 58 13.47 -4.62 6.82
N LYS A 59 12.13 -4.75 6.83
CA LYS A 59 11.16 -3.63 6.76
C LYS A 59 11.49 -2.43 7.67
N MET A 60 12.15 -2.69 8.81
CA MET A 60 12.41 -1.72 9.87
C MET A 60 13.73 -0.95 9.69
N LEU A 61 14.56 -1.27 8.68
CA LEU A 61 15.88 -0.66 8.45
C LEU A 61 15.88 0.87 8.47
N LEU A 62 14.79 1.49 7.99
CA LEU A 62 14.65 2.94 7.87
C LEU A 62 13.79 3.55 8.98
N GLU A 63 13.26 2.76 9.90
CA GLU A 63 12.40 3.29 10.98
C GLU A 63 13.22 4.04 12.04
N ASP A 64 14.45 3.60 12.30
CA ASP A 64 15.36 4.28 13.24
C ASP A 64 15.93 5.60 12.68
N TYR A 65 15.70 5.92 11.40
CA TYR A 65 16.22 7.11 10.72
C TYR A 65 15.37 8.39 10.91
N ARG A 66 14.33 8.38 11.75
CA ARG A 66 13.51 9.57 12.09
C ARG A 66 13.33 9.57 13.61
N VAL A 67 14.04 10.35 14.44
CA VAL A 67 14.00 11.82 14.57
C VAL A 67 15.34 12.31 15.20
N MET A 68 16.32 12.76 14.40
CA MET A 68 17.50 13.50 14.90
C MET A 68 17.52 14.97 14.43
N GLU A 69 16.35 15.50 14.11
CA GLU A 69 16.14 16.94 13.93
C GLU A 69 14.94 17.36 14.77
N MET A 70 15.20 17.63 16.05
CA MET A 70 14.53 18.66 16.86
C MET A 70 15.48 19.10 17.97
#